data_AF-A0AA42AY30-F1
#
_entry.id   AF-A0AA42AY30-F1
#
_cell.length_a   1.000
_cell.length_b   1.000
_cell.length_c   1.000
_cell.angle_alpha   90.00
_cell.angle_beta   90.00
_cell.angle_gamma   90.00
#
_symmetry.space_group_name_H-M   'P 1'
#
loop_
_entity.id
_entity.type
_entity.pdbx_description
1 polymer ?
#
loop_
_entity_poly.entity_id
_entity_poly.type
_entity_poly.pdbx_seq_one_letter_code
_entity_poly.pdbx_strand_id
1 'polypeptide(L)'
;MANCSIRALWILNNQDTVVFSRRFSVVERRWRLACKRDNENSKDGENQISSLLPNDSEFTTAFIERKKREGSSRGFGFRVVQSIEGSDSWVDDPITRHIISLHINKDEEKGEKYFLWPLVMHIRNLYCILILPLVEPRHLKSYEKMCNRSDCGSCIGEEESLPSLLLDLPCITGSFMVAHTIGDVITGDSVEPEVLASVAPSVGGLLDSLTGSIGIPSMTTRAKTVAAPVAIPNSSGAVSGSATSDNSKISSRLADRDALCTFITNALPF
;
A
#
# COMPACT_ATOMS: atom_id res chain seq x y z
N MET A 1 10.28 -14.88 -10.12
CA MET A 1 9.28 -14.23 -9.26
C MET A 1 9.38 -12.74 -9.50
N ALA A 2 8.29 -12.06 -9.84
CA ALA A 2 8.29 -10.61 -10.00
C ALA A 2 8.56 -9.96 -8.63
N ASN A 3 9.68 -9.26 -8.49
CA ASN A 3 10.01 -8.56 -7.25
C ASN A 3 9.05 -7.38 -7.08
N CYS A 4 8.16 -7.46 -6.09
CA CYS A 4 7.30 -6.35 -5.71
C CYS A 4 8.17 -5.18 -5.24
N SER A 5 8.10 -4.05 -5.94
CA SER A 5 8.90 -2.85 -5.65
C SER A 5 7.98 -1.65 -5.53
N ILE A 6 8.30 -0.70 -4.66
CA ILE A 6 7.56 0.55 -4.49
C ILE A 6 8.27 1.65 -5.26
N ARG A 7 7.52 2.38 -6.09
CA ARG A 7 7.96 3.53 -6.87
C ARG A 7 8.01 4.80 -6.01
N ALA A 8 6.93 5.07 -5.30
CA ALA A 8 6.82 6.20 -4.40
C ALA A 8 5.76 5.96 -3.32
N LEU A 9 5.82 6.75 -2.26
CA LEU A 9 4.80 6.80 -1.22
C LEU A 9 4.52 8.25 -0.80
N TRP A 10 3.27 8.52 -0.43
CA TRP A 10 2.81 9.80 0.12
C TRP A 10 1.96 9.57 1.37
N ILE A 11 2.07 10.48 2.32
CA ILE A 11 1.20 10.53 3.50
C ILE A 11 0.58 11.93 3.53
N LEU A 12 -0.74 11.97 3.50
CA LEU A 12 -1.54 13.18 3.60
C LEU A 12 -2.17 13.26 4.98
N ASN A 13 -2.27 14.49 5.51
CA ASN A 13 -3.05 14.74 6.72
C ASN A 13 -4.55 14.90 6.40
N ASN A 14 -5.34 15.23 7.43
CA ASN A 14 -6.78 15.46 7.32
C ASN A 14 -7.18 16.72 6.54
N GLN A 15 -6.21 17.57 6.18
CA GLN A 15 -6.38 18.73 5.30
C GLN A 15 -5.95 18.42 3.87
N ASP A 16 -5.81 17.14 3.51
CA ASP A 16 -5.36 16.65 2.21
C ASP A 16 -3.96 17.17 1.80
N THR A 17 -3.15 17.64 2.75
CA THR A 17 -1.80 18.15 2.49
C THR A 17 -0.77 17.04 2.66
N VAL A 18 0.16 16.90 1.70
CA VAL A 18 1.29 15.97 1.81
C VAL A 18 2.20 16.39 2.96
N VAL A 19 2.27 15.57 4.01
CA VAL A 19 3.15 15.78 5.17
C VAL A 19 4.44 14.96 5.08
N PHE A 20 4.43 13.91 4.27
CA PHE A 20 5.60 13.09 3.97
C PHE A 20 5.48 12.51 2.56
N SER A 21 6.61 12.47 1.84
CA SER A 21 6.73 11.77 0.57
C SER A 21 8.10 11.10 0.46
N ARG A 22 8.15 9.93 -0.20
CA ARG A 22 9.41 9.25 -0.54
C ARG A 22 9.34 8.69 -1.94
N ARG A 23 10.40 8.92 -2.72
CA ARG A 23 10.55 8.41 -4.09
C ARG A 23 11.74 7.44 -4.13
N PHE A 24 11.58 6.30 -4.76
CA PHE A 24 12.62 5.28 -4.86
C PHE A 24 13.32 5.38 -6.22
N SER A 25 14.43 6.10 -6.29
CA SER A 25 15.10 6.49 -7.54
C SER A 25 15.49 5.31 -8.44
N VAL A 26 15.90 4.18 -7.84
CA VAL A 26 16.28 2.96 -8.57
C VAL A 26 15.07 2.36 -9.27
N VAL A 27 13.95 2.28 -8.57
CA VAL A 27 12.68 1.77 -9.09
C VAL A 27 12.12 2.71 -10.16
N GLU A 28 12.19 4.01 -9.94
CA GLU A 28 11.80 5.02 -10.92
C GLU A 28 12.64 4.95 -12.20
N ARG A 29 13.93 4.70 -12.11
CA ARG A 29 14.77 4.49 -13.29
C ARG A 29 14.30 3.28 -14.09
N ARG A 30 13.95 2.17 -13.43
CA ARG A 30 13.42 0.97 -14.09
C ARG A 30 12.08 1.26 -14.79
N TRP A 31 11.18 1.99 -14.13
CA TRP A 31 9.91 2.42 -14.72
C TRP A 31 10.13 3.25 -16.00
N ARG A 32 10.99 4.27 -15.95
CA ARG A 32 11.29 5.11 -17.13
C ARG A 32 11.84 4.31 -18.31
N LEU A 33 12.70 3.33 -18.04
CA LEU A 33 13.24 2.44 -19.09
C LEU A 33 12.14 1.54 -19.67
N ALA A 34 11.22 1.04 -18.84
CA ALA A 34 10.08 0.25 -19.30
C ALA A 34 9.14 1.08 -20.17
N CYS A 35 8.75 2.29 -19.74
CA CYS A 35 7.93 3.21 -20.54
C CYS A 35 8.60 3.58 -21.86
N LYS A 36 9.90 3.88 -21.85
CA LYS A 36 10.64 4.22 -23.08
C LYS A 36 10.57 3.07 -24.08
N ARG A 37 10.85 1.84 -23.64
CA ARG A 37 10.79 0.64 -24.50
C ARG A 37 9.37 0.41 -25.03
N ASP A 38 8.36 0.58 -24.18
CA ASP A 38 6.96 0.39 -24.56
C ASP A 38 6.49 1.44 -25.59
N ASN A 39 6.89 2.70 -25.39
CA ASN A 39 6.59 3.80 -26.30
C ASN A 39 7.32 3.64 -27.65
N GLU A 40 8.57 3.16 -27.66
CA GLU A 40 9.32 2.85 -28.90
C GLU A 40 8.69 1.71 -29.71
N ASN A 41 8.05 0.75 -29.03
CA ASN A 41 7.35 -0.36 -29.66
C ASN A 41 5.92 0.00 -30.13
N SER A 42 5.34 1.09 -29.61
CA SER A 42 4.02 1.57 -29.98
C SER A 42 4.08 2.28 -31.34
N LYS A 43 3.35 1.76 -32.33
CA LYS A 43 3.30 2.35 -33.69
C LYS A 43 2.41 3.60 -33.75
N ASP A 44 1.49 3.76 -32.81
CA ASP A 44 0.62 4.92 -32.69
C ASP A 44 1.09 5.81 -31.54
N GLY A 45 1.30 7.09 -31.85
CA GLY A 45 1.71 8.12 -30.90
C GLY A 45 0.65 8.50 -29.87
N GLU A 46 -0.57 7.98 -29.98
CA GLU A 46 -1.71 8.33 -29.11
C GLU A 46 -1.69 7.64 -27.73
N ASN A 47 -0.90 6.57 -27.55
CA ASN A 47 -0.85 5.82 -26.28
C ASN A 47 0.54 5.89 -25.60
N GLN A 48 1.21 7.04 -25.66
CA GLN A 48 2.48 7.21 -24.97
C GLN A 48 2.28 7.37 -23.46
N ILE A 49 2.95 6.53 -22.69
CA ILE A 49 2.90 6.63 -21.23
C ILE A 49 3.94 7.64 -20.76
N SER A 50 3.50 8.64 -19.99
CA SER A 50 4.44 9.49 -19.27
C SER A 50 5.11 8.72 -18.13
N SER A 51 6.42 8.85 -18.04
CA SER A 51 7.23 8.16 -17.04
C SER A 51 7.54 9.01 -15.81
N LEU A 52 6.93 10.19 -15.71
CA LEU A 52 7.19 11.18 -14.66
C LEU A 52 6.43 10.85 -13.37
N LEU A 53 6.99 11.29 -12.25
CA LEU A 53 6.28 11.37 -10.98
C LEU A 53 5.93 12.83 -10.69
N PRO A 54 4.77 13.10 -10.08
CA PRO A 54 4.42 14.44 -9.66
C PRO A 54 5.30 14.91 -8.52
N ASN A 55 5.48 16.24 -8.45
CA ASN A 55 5.89 16.88 -7.22
C ASN A 55 4.75 16.87 -6.19
N ASP A 56 5.04 17.24 -4.93
CA ASP A 56 4.06 17.10 -3.85
C ASP A 56 2.87 18.07 -4.00
N SER A 57 3.08 19.23 -4.64
CA SER A 57 2.01 20.18 -4.97
C SER A 57 1.10 19.64 -6.07
N GLU A 58 1.66 19.14 -7.17
CA GLU A 58 0.94 18.49 -8.26
C GLU A 58 0.11 17.30 -7.74
N PHE A 59 0.71 16.47 -6.88
CA PHE A 59 0.04 15.34 -6.27
C PHE A 59 -1.13 15.79 -5.38
N THR A 60 -0.92 16.81 -4.54
CA THR A 60 -1.95 17.37 -3.65
C THR A 60 -3.13 17.90 -4.46
N THR A 61 -2.86 18.70 -5.51
CA THR A 61 -3.89 19.23 -6.39
C THR A 61 -4.70 18.10 -7.05
N ALA A 62 -4.01 17.13 -7.65
CA ALA A 62 -4.67 15.99 -8.30
C ALA A 62 -5.51 15.15 -7.32
N PHE A 63 -5.03 14.96 -6.09
CA PHE A 63 -5.77 14.24 -5.06
C PHE A 63 -7.05 14.97 -4.65
N ILE A 64 -6.98 16.30 -4.48
CA ILE A 64 -8.15 17.14 -4.17
C ILE A 64 -9.16 17.13 -5.33
N GLU A 65 -8.68 17.25 -6.57
CA GLU A 65 -9.53 17.16 -7.76
C GLU A 65 -10.24 15.82 -7.85
N ARG A 66 -9.51 14.71 -7.66
CA ARG A 66 -10.10 13.37 -7.63
C ARG A 66 -11.11 13.23 -6.50
N LYS A 67 -10.81 13.71 -5.30
CA LYS A 67 -11.74 13.70 -4.15
C LYS A 67 -13.03 14.47 -4.44
N LYS A 68 -12.95 15.62 -5.12
CA LYS A 68 -14.15 16.37 -5.57
C LYS A 68 -14.95 15.59 -6.60
N ARG A 69 -14.28 15.04 -7.61
CA ARG A 69 -14.89 14.25 -8.69
C ARG A 69 -15.57 12.97 -8.18
N GLU A 70 -14.95 12.30 -7.22
CA GLU A 70 -15.43 11.03 -6.65
C GLU A 70 -16.26 11.22 -5.36
N GLY A 71 -16.52 12.46 -4.95
CA GLY A 71 -17.30 12.82 -3.76
C GLY A 71 -16.62 12.58 -2.40
N SER A 72 -15.58 11.74 -2.32
CA SER A 72 -14.81 11.53 -1.09
C SER A 72 -13.39 11.02 -1.37
N SER A 73 -12.54 10.94 -0.34
CA SER A 73 -11.19 10.38 -0.48
C SER A 73 -11.22 8.90 -0.89
N ARG A 74 -12.23 8.12 -0.47
CA ARG A 74 -12.43 6.75 -0.96
C ARG A 74 -13.08 6.72 -2.34
N GLY A 75 -13.90 7.71 -2.64
CA GLY A 75 -14.69 7.74 -3.85
C GLY A 75 -15.96 6.89 -3.77
N PHE A 76 -16.67 6.77 -4.89
CA PHE A 76 -17.93 6.02 -4.93
C PHE A 76 -17.69 4.50 -4.93
N GLY A 77 -16.80 4.01 -5.80
CA GLY A 77 -16.54 2.58 -5.98
C GLY A 77 -17.59 1.84 -6.82
N PHE A 78 -18.57 2.55 -7.34
CA PHE A 78 -19.58 2.07 -8.27
C PHE A 78 -20.05 3.27 -9.09
N ARG A 79 -20.58 3.01 -10.27
CA ARG A 79 -21.01 4.06 -11.19
C ARG A 79 -22.27 4.72 -10.63
N VAL A 80 -22.21 6.03 -10.43
CA VAL A 80 -23.35 6.87 -10.02
C VAL A 80 -23.67 7.87 -11.12
N VAL A 81 -24.81 8.56 -11.01
CA VAL A 81 -25.25 9.57 -12.00
C VAL A 81 -24.19 10.67 -12.19
N GLN A 82 -23.42 10.97 -11.15
CA GLN A 82 -22.34 11.96 -11.16
C GLN A 82 -20.98 11.41 -11.62
N SER A 83 -20.85 10.09 -11.84
CA SER A 83 -19.60 9.49 -12.33
C SER A 83 -19.32 9.96 -13.74
N ILE A 84 -18.05 10.26 -14.01
CA ILE A 84 -17.58 10.79 -15.29
C ILE A 84 -16.76 9.70 -15.98
N GLU A 85 -16.87 9.59 -17.30
CA GLU A 85 -15.97 8.74 -18.08
C GLU A 85 -14.50 9.08 -17.80
N GLY A 86 -13.65 8.06 -17.69
CA GLY A 86 -12.25 8.20 -17.28
C GLY A 86 -12.04 8.21 -15.76
N SER A 87 -13.09 8.09 -14.94
CA SER A 87 -12.99 8.07 -13.47
C SER A 87 -12.86 6.66 -12.88
N ASP A 88 -12.42 6.56 -11.62
CA ASP A 88 -12.32 5.28 -10.90
C ASP A 88 -13.71 4.64 -10.75
N SER A 89 -14.72 5.45 -10.41
CA SER A 89 -16.11 4.97 -10.28
C SER A 89 -16.75 4.56 -11.61
N TRP A 90 -16.18 4.98 -12.74
CA TRP A 90 -16.65 4.53 -14.05
C TRP A 90 -16.42 3.04 -14.27
N VAL A 91 -15.38 2.47 -13.66
CA VAL A 91 -15.04 1.03 -13.72
C VAL A 91 -16.09 0.17 -13.00
N ASP A 92 -16.89 0.76 -12.11
CA ASP A 92 -18.00 0.10 -11.41
C ASP A 92 -17.58 -1.07 -10.50
N ASP A 93 -16.41 -0.98 -9.85
CA ASP A 93 -15.91 -2.00 -8.92
C ASP A 93 -15.53 -1.40 -7.55
N PRO A 94 -16.06 -1.90 -6.42
CA PRO A 94 -15.78 -1.39 -5.08
C PRO A 94 -14.30 -1.38 -4.69
N ILE A 95 -13.45 -2.21 -5.31
CA ILE A 95 -12.01 -2.23 -5.05
C ILE A 95 -11.34 -0.91 -5.42
N THR A 96 -11.92 -0.15 -6.35
CA THR A 96 -11.45 1.19 -6.75
C THR A 96 -11.56 2.21 -5.62
N ARG A 97 -12.21 1.88 -4.51
CA ARG A 97 -12.18 2.68 -3.27
C ARG A 97 -10.85 2.60 -2.53
N HIS A 98 -10.03 1.62 -2.88
CA HIS A 98 -8.76 1.28 -2.24
C HIS A 98 -7.58 1.31 -3.22
N ILE A 99 -7.85 1.09 -4.51
CA ILE A 99 -6.86 1.19 -5.58
C ILE A 99 -7.33 2.30 -6.50
N ILE A 100 -6.83 3.51 -6.26
CA ILE A 100 -7.32 4.71 -6.91
C ILE A 100 -6.41 5.09 -8.07
N SER A 101 -6.92 5.95 -8.94
CA SER A 101 -6.11 6.66 -9.92
C SER A 101 -6.05 8.16 -9.65
N LEU A 102 -4.97 8.80 -10.10
CA LEU A 102 -4.84 10.26 -10.11
C LEU A 102 -4.49 10.75 -11.51
N HIS A 103 -5.15 11.82 -11.93
CA HIS A 103 -4.85 12.52 -13.18
C HIS A 103 -4.02 13.73 -12.80
N ILE A 104 -2.77 13.78 -13.26
CA ILE A 104 -1.89 14.91 -13.05
C ILE A 104 -1.96 15.82 -14.27
N ASN A 105 -2.58 16.98 -14.10
CA ASN A 105 -2.57 18.05 -15.08
C ASN A 105 -1.36 18.95 -14.78
N LYS A 106 -0.49 19.16 -15.77
CA LYS A 106 0.48 20.27 -15.74
C LYS A 106 -0.14 21.46 -16.48
N ASP A 107 -0.01 22.66 -15.93
CA ASP A 107 -0.77 23.84 -16.35
C ASP A 107 -0.85 24.07 -17.89
N GLU A 108 -2.11 24.06 -18.31
CA GLU A 108 -2.90 24.79 -19.33
C GLU A 108 -2.46 25.10 -20.76
N GLU A 109 -1.19 25.02 -21.19
CA GLU A 109 -0.89 25.38 -22.61
C GLU A 109 -0.38 24.24 -23.49
N LYS A 110 0.42 23.31 -22.94
CA LYS A 110 0.95 22.12 -23.65
C LYS A 110 1.32 20.98 -22.68
N GLY A 111 0.72 20.95 -21.49
CA GLY A 111 1.06 19.97 -20.47
C GLY A 111 0.55 18.58 -20.84
N GLU A 112 1.45 17.61 -21.02
CA GLU A 112 1.09 16.20 -21.07
C GLU A 112 0.32 15.86 -19.79
N LYS A 113 -0.98 15.54 -19.92
CA LYS A 113 -1.73 14.92 -18.84
C LYS A 113 -1.16 13.53 -18.64
N TYR A 114 -0.82 13.20 -17.41
CA TYR A 114 -0.35 11.85 -17.11
C TYR A 114 -1.07 11.27 -15.91
N PHE A 115 -1.18 9.95 -15.96
CA PHE A 115 -2.08 9.18 -15.14
C PHE A 115 -1.28 8.27 -14.21
N LEU A 116 -1.63 8.28 -12.92
CA LEU A 116 -1.01 7.42 -11.91
C LEU A 116 -1.99 6.32 -11.52
N TRP A 117 -1.62 5.08 -11.82
CA TRP A 117 -2.31 3.89 -11.34
C TRP A 117 -1.33 2.70 -11.35
N PRO A 118 -1.50 1.70 -10.46
CA PRO A 118 -2.39 1.68 -9.31
C PRO A 118 -1.85 2.51 -8.16
N LEU A 119 -2.69 3.30 -7.49
CA LEU A 119 -2.31 3.97 -6.25
C LEU A 119 -3.07 3.34 -5.09
N VAL A 120 -2.37 2.54 -4.29
CA VAL A 120 -2.96 1.83 -3.15
C VAL A 120 -3.14 2.80 -1.99
N MET A 121 -4.38 2.97 -1.56
CA MET A 121 -4.78 3.94 -0.55
C MET A 121 -5.25 3.25 0.74
N HIS A 122 -4.66 3.67 1.85
CA HIS A 122 -5.05 3.28 3.20
C HIS A 122 -5.34 4.53 4.04
N ILE A 123 -6.51 4.59 4.65
CA ILE A 123 -6.88 5.68 5.56
C ILE A 123 -6.79 5.14 6.99
N ARG A 124 -5.91 5.75 7.78
CA ARG A 124 -5.69 5.44 9.19
C ARG A 124 -5.84 6.70 10.02
N ASN A 125 -6.88 6.76 10.84
CA ASN A 125 -7.25 7.94 11.65
C ASN A 125 -7.32 9.22 10.79
N LEU A 126 -6.43 10.19 11.05
CA LEU A 126 -6.36 11.48 10.37
C LEU A 126 -5.41 11.47 9.16
N TYR A 127 -4.86 10.32 8.80
CA TYR A 127 -3.87 10.19 7.73
C TYR A 127 -4.39 9.35 6.57
N CYS A 128 -4.04 9.77 5.36
CA CYS A 128 -4.22 9.01 4.13
C CYS A 128 -2.84 8.61 3.60
N ILE A 129 -2.57 7.32 3.52
CA ILE A 129 -1.30 6.74 3.09
C ILE A 129 -1.50 6.18 1.69
N LEU A 130 -0.69 6.64 0.75
CA LEU A 130 -0.77 6.25 -0.66
C LEU A 130 0.55 5.63 -1.11
N ILE A 131 0.47 4.41 -1.63
CA ILE A 131 1.63 3.64 -2.12
C ILE A 131 1.46 3.44 -3.62
N LEU A 132 2.47 3.86 -4.39
CA LEU A 132 2.57 3.57 -5.82
C LEU A 132 3.54 2.41 -6.02
N PRO A 133 3.09 1.19 -6.33
CA PRO A 133 3.97 0.10 -6.72
C PRO A 133 4.54 0.29 -8.13
N LEU A 134 5.60 -0.47 -8.42
CA LEU A 134 6.09 -0.69 -9.78
C LEU A 134 5.19 -1.72 -10.48
N VAL A 135 4.59 -1.30 -11.59
CA VAL A 135 3.85 -2.16 -12.52
C VAL A 135 4.50 -2.09 -13.91
N GLU A 136 3.98 -2.84 -14.87
CA GLU A 136 4.38 -2.74 -16.26
C GLU A 136 3.52 -1.71 -17.02
N PRO A 137 4.06 -1.00 -18.02
CA PRO A 137 3.34 -0.07 -18.89
C PRO A 137 1.98 -0.57 -19.38
N ARG A 138 1.91 -1.83 -19.81
CA ARG A 138 0.66 -2.45 -20.30
C ARG A 138 -0.46 -2.45 -19.26
N HIS A 139 -0.15 -2.63 -17.97
CA HIS A 139 -1.16 -2.64 -16.91
C HIS A 139 -1.82 -1.28 -16.74
N LEU A 140 -1.02 -0.20 -16.87
CA LEU A 140 -1.52 1.17 -16.85
C LEU A 140 -2.47 1.43 -18.02
N LYS A 141 -2.06 1.03 -19.24
CA LYS A 141 -2.87 1.14 -20.46
C LYS A 141 -4.19 0.36 -20.35
N SER A 142 -4.17 -0.87 -19.85
CA SER A 142 -5.37 -1.68 -19.68
C SER A 142 -6.35 -1.04 -18.70
N TYR A 143 -5.85 -0.49 -17.57
CA TYR A 143 -6.73 0.23 -16.63
C TYR A 143 -7.29 1.53 -17.23
N GLU A 144 -6.47 2.32 -17.93
CA GLU A 144 -6.91 3.55 -18.60
C GLU A 144 -7.99 3.28 -19.66
N LYS A 145 -7.84 2.23 -20.48
CA LYS A 145 -8.88 1.79 -21.40
C LYS A 145 -10.17 1.43 -20.68
N MET A 146 -10.07 0.71 -19.56
CA MET A 146 -11.22 0.31 -18.75
C MET A 146 -11.95 1.52 -18.14
N CYS A 147 -11.23 2.58 -17.78
CA CYS A 147 -11.85 3.81 -17.29
C CYS A 147 -12.66 4.53 -18.37
N ASN A 148 -12.43 4.26 -19.65
CA ASN A 148 -13.14 4.87 -20.77
C ASN A 148 -14.13 3.92 -21.46
N ARG A 149 -14.33 2.70 -20.94
CA ARG A 149 -15.27 1.73 -21.54
C ARG A 149 -16.71 2.16 -21.24
N SER A 150 -17.60 2.14 -22.22
CA SER A 150 -18.99 2.59 -22.03
C SER A 150 -19.84 1.61 -21.21
N ASP A 151 -19.48 0.33 -21.22
CA ASP A 151 -20.17 -0.73 -20.50
C ASP A 151 -19.72 -0.85 -19.02
N CYS A 152 -20.55 -1.47 -18.18
CA CYS A 152 -20.25 -1.68 -16.76
C CYS A 152 -19.40 -2.95 -16.53
N GLY A 153 -18.45 -3.29 -17.43
CA GLY A 153 -17.63 -4.50 -17.32
C GLY A 153 -18.39 -5.79 -17.62
N SER A 154 -19.22 -5.81 -18.67
CA SER A 154 -20.04 -6.98 -19.01
C SER A 154 -19.15 -8.20 -19.33
N CYS A 155 -19.36 -9.29 -18.60
CA CYS A 155 -18.53 -10.49 -18.62
C CYS A 155 -18.68 -11.39 -19.87
N ILE A 156 -19.19 -10.88 -20.99
CA ILE A 156 -19.47 -11.69 -22.18
C ILE A 156 -18.43 -11.38 -23.25
N GLY A 157 -17.32 -12.12 -23.20
CA GLY A 157 -16.42 -12.31 -24.35
C GLY A 157 -15.19 -11.40 -24.45
N GLU A 158 -14.93 -10.49 -23.51
CA GLU A 158 -13.73 -9.62 -23.52
C GLU A 158 -12.70 -9.97 -22.43
N GLU A 159 -11.41 -9.92 -22.81
CA GLU A 159 -10.26 -10.42 -22.02
C GLU A 159 -9.79 -9.49 -20.87
N GLU A 160 -10.27 -8.25 -20.77
CA GLU A 160 -9.68 -7.24 -19.87
C GLU A 160 -10.70 -6.73 -18.81
N SER A 161 -10.96 -7.53 -17.77
CA SER A 161 -11.71 -7.09 -16.57
C SER A 161 -10.78 -6.62 -15.45
N LEU A 162 -11.27 -5.78 -14.53
CA LEU A 162 -10.46 -5.31 -13.39
C LEU A 162 -9.94 -6.47 -12.53
N PRO A 163 -10.75 -7.48 -12.16
CA PRO A 163 -10.24 -8.62 -11.40
C PRO A 163 -9.11 -9.36 -12.13
N SER A 164 -9.22 -9.57 -13.45
CA SER A 164 -8.17 -10.19 -14.26
C SER A 164 -6.86 -9.39 -14.18
N LEU A 165 -6.94 -8.08 -14.37
CA LEU A 165 -5.78 -7.18 -14.26
C LEU A 165 -5.15 -7.19 -12.86
N LEU A 166 -5.97 -7.26 -11.80
CA LEU A 166 -5.48 -7.29 -10.42
C LEU A 166 -4.79 -8.63 -10.07
N LEU A 167 -5.21 -9.75 -10.67
CA LEU A 167 -4.54 -11.04 -10.49
C LEU A 167 -3.09 -11.03 -11.00
N ASP A 168 -2.81 -10.24 -12.04
CA ASP A 168 -1.46 -10.05 -12.58
C ASP A 168 -0.60 -9.07 -11.75
N LEU A 169 -1.16 -8.47 -10.71
CA LEU A 169 -0.54 -7.41 -9.91
C LEU A 169 -0.36 -7.79 -8.43
N PRO A 170 0.44 -8.83 -8.09
CA PRO A 170 0.69 -9.22 -6.70
C PRO A 170 1.34 -8.09 -5.86
N CYS A 171 1.96 -7.10 -6.52
CA CYS A 171 2.50 -5.91 -5.88
C CYS A 171 1.45 -5.06 -5.16
N ILE A 172 0.16 -5.18 -5.50
CA ILE A 172 -0.94 -4.48 -4.83
C ILE A 172 -1.11 -4.99 -3.40
N THR A 173 -1.10 -6.32 -3.21
CA THR A 173 -1.15 -6.93 -1.87
C THR A 173 0.01 -6.47 -1.00
N GLY A 174 1.24 -6.50 -1.54
CA GLY A 174 2.41 -5.98 -0.82
C GLY A 174 2.29 -4.50 -0.47
N SER A 175 1.72 -3.69 -1.37
CA SER A 175 1.48 -2.27 -1.14
C SER A 175 0.45 -2.03 -0.03
N PHE A 176 -0.61 -2.85 0.06
CA PHE A 176 -1.56 -2.79 1.18
C PHE A 176 -0.86 -3.11 2.51
N MET A 177 -0.04 -4.15 2.56
CA MET A 177 0.70 -4.51 3.77
C MET A 177 1.62 -3.37 4.24
N VAL A 178 2.33 -2.73 3.31
CA VAL A 178 3.18 -1.58 3.62
C VAL A 178 2.34 -0.39 4.10
N ALA A 179 1.24 -0.08 3.43
CA ALA A 179 0.36 1.03 3.82
C ALA A 179 -0.24 0.82 5.22
N HIS A 180 -0.66 -0.40 5.55
CA HIS A 180 -1.14 -0.77 6.88
C HIS A 180 -0.05 -0.63 7.95
N THR A 181 1.14 -1.19 7.69
CA THR A 181 2.27 -1.12 8.62
C THR A 181 2.66 0.34 8.91
N ILE A 182 2.72 1.18 7.87
CA ILE A 182 2.96 2.63 8.02
C ILE A 182 1.84 3.26 8.85
N GLY A 183 0.58 2.87 8.62
CA GLY A 183 -0.56 3.32 9.39
C GLY A 183 -0.40 3.03 10.88
N ASP A 184 -0.06 1.80 11.24
CA ASP A 184 0.12 1.40 12.64
C ASP A 184 1.31 2.10 13.29
N VAL A 185 2.40 2.32 12.55
CA VAL A 185 3.56 3.10 13.03
C VAL A 185 3.17 4.55 13.31
N ILE A 186 2.42 5.20 12.41
CA ILE A 186 2.02 6.61 12.57
C ILE A 186 1.05 6.78 13.75
N THR A 187 0.20 5.79 14.02
CA THR A 187 -0.77 5.86 15.12
C THR A 187 -0.24 5.35 16.45
N GLY A 188 0.97 4.80 16.48
CA GLY A 188 1.54 4.19 17.68
C GLY A 188 0.90 2.84 18.05
N ASP A 189 0.18 2.22 17.11
CA ASP A 189 -0.44 0.90 17.28
C ASP A 189 0.50 -0.25 16.86
N SER A 190 1.75 0.07 16.52
CA SER A 190 2.76 -0.91 16.17
C SER A 190 3.08 -1.80 17.36
N VAL A 191 2.57 -3.03 17.35
CA VAL A 191 3.13 -4.11 18.17
C VAL A 191 4.53 -4.38 17.63
N GLU A 192 5.56 -4.07 18.42
CA GLU A 192 6.93 -4.44 18.07
C GLU A 192 6.95 -5.94 17.76
N PRO A 193 7.37 -6.36 16.55
CA PRO A 193 7.39 -7.78 16.23
C PRO A 193 8.28 -8.46 17.27
N GLU A 194 7.76 -9.47 17.97
CA GLU A 194 8.56 -10.29 18.87
C GLU A 194 9.68 -10.91 18.04
N VAL A 195 10.86 -10.29 18.09
CA VAL A 195 12.08 -10.90 17.59
C VAL A 195 12.38 -12.02 18.56
N LEU A 196 11.85 -13.21 18.27
CA LEU A 196 12.31 -14.45 18.86
C LEU A 196 13.77 -14.60 18.43
N ALA A 197 14.66 -13.95 19.16
CA ALA A 197 16.07 -14.25 19.15
C ALA A 197 16.17 -15.72 19.57
N SER A 198 16.27 -16.60 18.57
CA SER A 198 16.82 -17.93 18.78
C SER A 198 18.25 -17.70 19.25
N VAL A 199 18.42 -17.60 20.58
CA VAL A 199 19.71 -17.78 21.21
C VAL A 199 20.00 -19.27 21.05
N ALA A 200 20.45 -19.64 19.85
CA ALA A 200 21.13 -20.89 19.65
C ALA A 200 22.50 -20.73 20.32
N PRO A 201 22.80 -21.46 21.42
CA PRO A 201 24.19 -21.62 21.80
C PRO A 201 24.88 -22.40 20.68
N SER A 202 25.78 -21.73 19.98
CA SER A 202 26.67 -22.37 19.02
C SER A 202 27.68 -23.26 19.76
N VAL A 203 28.05 -24.34 19.07
CA VAL A 203 29.18 -25.28 19.21
C VAL A 203 29.24 -26.27 20.39
N GLY A 204 29.04 -27.55 20.05
CA GLY A 204 29.73 -28.69 20.68
C GLY A 204 28.84 -29.88 21.02
N GLY A 205 28.82 -30.93 20.18
CA GLY A 205 28.16 -32.19 20.56
C GLY A 205 27.63 -33.09 19.43
N LEU A 206 28.14 -32.95 18.20
CA LEU A 206 28.10 -34.06 17.24
C LEU A 206 29.02 -35.15 17.81
N LEU A 207 28.46 -36.19 18.47
CA LEU A 207 28.78 -37.62 18.27
C LEU A 207 28.40 -38.59 19.41
N ASP A 208 28.08 -38.18 20.62
CA ASP A 208 27.86 -39.16 21.70
C ASP A 208 26.39 -39.32 22.08
N SER A 209 25.67 -40.19 21.36
CA SER A 209 24.98 -41.33 21.99
C SER A 209 24.12 -42.12 21.00
N LEU A 210 24.74 -43.20 20.52
CA LEU A 210 24.20 -44.56 20.53
C LEU A 210 23.00 -44.87 19.63
N THR A 211 23.37 -45.37 18.45
CA THR A 211 22.81 -46.61 17.88
C THR A 211 22.24 -47.55 18.94
N GLY A 212 20.94 -47.85 18.85
CA GLY A 212 20.32 -48.86 19.70
C GLY A 212 18.84 -49.07 19.44
N SER A 213 18.55 -50.09 18.63
CA SER A 213 17.29 -50.83 18.53
C SER A 213 16.18 -50.27 17.62
N ILE A 214 16.07 -50.98 16.50
CA ILE A 214 14.87 -51.18 15.68
C ILE A 214 13.82 -51.91 16.53
N GLY A 215 12.56 -51.45 16.52
CA GLY A 215 11.43 -52.16 17.11
C GLY A 215 10.12 -51.37 17.09
N ILE A 216 9.29 -51.60 16.08
CA ILE A 216 7.84 -51.31 16.01
C ILE A 216 7.14 -52.69 16.09
N PRO A 217 5.87 -52.90 16.53
CA PRO A 217 4.86 -51.99 17.10
C PRO A 217 4.25 -52.49 18.44
N SER A 218 3.44 -51.68 19.13
CA SER A 218 2.04 -51.99 19.49
C SER A 218 1.42 -50.88 20.35
N MET A 219 0.11 -50.78 20.25
CA MET A 219 -0.76 -49.75 20.77
C MET A 219 -0.81 -49.67 22.30
N THR A 220 -1.25 -48.49 22.80
CA THR A 220 -2.32 -48.28 23.80
C THR A 220 -1.93 -47.33 24.95
N THR A 221 -2.83 -46.35 25.18
CA THR A 221 -3.05 -45.54 26.39
C THR A 221 -1.96 -44.55 26.86
N ARG A 222 -2.25 -43.24 26.76
CA ARG A 222 -2.84 -42.46 27.87
C ARG A 222 -2.88 -40.97 27.48
N ALA A 223 -4.08 -40.39 27.57
CA ALA A 223 -4.32 -38.96 27.42
C ALA A 223 -3.55 -38.15 28.49
N LYS A 224 -2.96 -37.02 28.07
CA LYS A 224 -2.68 -35.90 28.96
C LYS A 224 -3.02 -34.61 28.23
N THR A 225 -4.18 -34.08 28.56
CA THR A 225 -4.63 -32.72 28.27
C THR A 225 -3.68 -31.73 28.94
N VAL A 226 -3.16 -30.76 28.17
CA VAL A 226 -2.45 -29.59 28.70
C VAL A 226 -3.36 -28.39 28.51
N ALA A 227 -3.60 -27.68 29.61
CA ALA A 227 -4.59 -26.65 29.80
C ALA A 227 -4.30 -25.36 29.01
N ALA A 228 -5.39 -24.70 28.60
CA ALA A 228 -5.37 -23.34 28.07
C ALA A 228 -5.07 -22.32 29.19
N PRO A 229 -4.32 -21.23 28.92
CA PRO A 229 -4.12 -20.17 29.91
C PRO A 229 -5.38 -19.33 30.06
N VAL A 230 -5.74 -19.09 31.32
CA VAL A 230 -6.88 -18.30 31.79
C VAL A 230 -6.56 -16.80 31.68
N ALA A 231 -7.47 -16.03 31.07
CA ALA A 231 -7.41 -14.58 31.03
C ALA A 231 -7.76 -13.96 32.39
N ILE A 232 -7.01 -12.93 32.81
CA ILE A 232 -7.27 -12.13 34.01
C ILE A 232 -8.01 -10.84 33.58
N PRO A 233 -9.15 -10.48 34.19
CA PRO A 233 -9.80 -9.19 33.97
C PRO A 233 -9.24 -8.15 34.96
N ASN A 234 -8.66 -7.05 34.46
CA ASN A 234 -8.33 -5.91 35.29
C ASN A 234 -9.48 -4.90 35.26
N SER A 235 -10.08 -4.69 36.43
CA SER A 235 -11.19 -3.81 36.72
C SER A 235 -10.78 -2.33 36.76
N SER A 236 -11.75 -1.48 36.40
CA SER A 236 -11.73 -0.03 36.42
C SER A 236 -11.47 0.56 37.81
N GLY A 237 -10.63 1.60 37.89
CA GLY A 237 -10.47 2.46 39.05
C GLY A 237 -10.17 3.90 38.62
N ALA A 238 -11.14 4.80 38.82
CA ALA A 238 -11.01 6.22 38.57
C ALA A 238 -10.28 6.92 39.73
N VAL A 239 -9.31 7.79 39.42
CA VAL A 239 -8.85 8.87 40.33
C VAL A 239 -8.60 10.13 39.51
N SER A 240 -9.18 11.23 39.99
CA SER A 240 -9.15 12.57 39.40
C SER A 240 -8.04 13.41 40.05
N GLY A 241 -7.40 14.31 39.29
CA GLY A 241 -6.84 15.55 39.86
C GLY A 241 -5.43 16.01 39.41
N SER A 242 -5.42 17.06 38.59
CA SER A 242 -4.52 18.25 38.64
C SER A 242 -3.19 18.30 37.86
N ALA A 243 -3.26 19.04 36.74
CA ALA A 243 -2.48 20.24 36.38
C ALA A 243 -1.09 20.18 35.67
N THR A 244 -1.06 20.97 34.60
CA THR A 244 0.04 21.76 33.99
C THR A 244 0.80 21.27 32.73
N SER A 245 0.68 22.12 31.71
CA SER A 245 1.63 22.48 30.64
C SER A 245 1.40 21.89 29.22
N ASP A 246 0.69 22.68 28.41
CA ASP A 246 0.54 22.54 26.97
C ASP A 246 1.82 22.98 26.21
N ASN A 247 2.95 22.33 26.47
CA ASN A 247 4.18 22.57 25.70
C ASN A 247 4.83 21.29 25.12
N SER A 248 4.22 20.12 25.31
CA SER A 248 4.76 18.82 24.85
C SER A 248 4.28 18.38 23.45
N LYS A 249 3.15 18.92 22.96
CA LYS A 249 2.53 18.45 21.70
C LYS A 249 3.29 18.84 20.42
N ILE A 250 4.13 19.86 20.46
CA ILE A 250 4.92 20.30 19.30
C ILE A 250 6.24 19.52 19.21
N SER A 251 6.88 19.26 20.36
CA SER A 251 8.13 18.50 20.43
C SER A 251 7.91 17.01 20.16
N SER A 252 6.79 16.43 20.59
CA SER A 252 6.48 15.02 20.31
C SER A 252 6.22 14.77 18.82
N ARG A 253 5.51 15.69 18.14
CA ARG A 253 5.23 15.59 16.70
C ARG A 253 6.49 15.66 15.83
N LEU A 254 7.50 16.41 16.26
CA LEU A 254 8.81 16.45 15.59
C LEU A 254 9.59 15.15 15.80
N ALA A 255 9.59 14.61 17.02
CA ALA A 255 10.21 13.32 17.33
C ALA A 255 9.54 12.15 16.58
N ASP A 256 8.21 12.16 16.48
CA ASP A 256 7.43 11.16 15.74
C ASP A 256 7.72 11.23 14.23
N ARG A 257 7.93 12.43 13.67
CA ARG A 257 8.34 12.60 12.27
C ARG A 257 9.72 12.00 12.02
N ASP A 258 10.69 12.28 12.89
CA ASP A 258 12.05 11.76 12.72
C ASP A 258 12.11 10.25 12.93
N ALA A 259 11.32 9.70 13.86
CA ALA A 259 11.16 8.26 14.06
C ALA A 259 10.51 7.59 12.83
N LEU A 260 9.44 8.18 12.27
CA LEU A 260 8.81 7.72 11.04
C LEU A 260 9.78 7.75 9.86
N CYS A 261 10.52 8.85 9.70
CA CYS A 261 11.52 8.99 8.62
C CYS A 261 12.64 7.96 8.77
N THR A 262 13.09 7.71 10.01
CA THR A 262 14.13 6.73 10.32
C THR A 262 13.63 5.30 10.06
N PHE A 263 12.43 4.95 10.53
CA PHE A 263 11.81 3.65 10.26
C PHE A 263 11.65 3.40 8.77
N ILE A 264 11.05 4.33 8.03
CA ILE A 264 10.87 4.19 6.57
C ILE A 264 12.22 4.09 5.86
N THR A 265 13.25 4.80 6.34
CA THR A 265 14.60 4.75 5.76
C THR A 265 15.30 3.43 5.98
N ASN A 266 15.13 2.83 7.16
CA ASN A 266 15.81 1.60 7.53
C ASN A 266 15.03 0.35 7.08
N ALA A 267 13.70 0.40 7.07
CA ALA A 267 12.83 -0.74 6.77
C ALA A 267 12.57 -0.97 5.26
N LEU A 268 12.80 0.03 4.40
CA LEU A 268 12.62 -0.07 2.94
C LEU A 268 13.94 0.22 2.18
N PRO A 269 14.96 -0.66 2.28
CA PRO A 269 16.30 -0.44 1.72
C PRO A 269 16.43 -0.78 0.21
N PHE A 270 15.38 -0.58 -0.59
CA PHE A 270 15.39 -0.97 -2.02
C PHE A 270 16.17 0.00 -2.90
#